data_AF-A0A2N7IDC4-F1
#
_entry.id   AF-A0A2N7IDC4-F1
#
_cell.length_a   1.000
_cell.length_b   1.000
_cell.length_c   1.000
_cell.angle_alpha   90.00
_cell.angle_beta   90.00
_cell.angle_gamma   90.00
#
_symmetry.space_group_name_H-M   'P 1'
#
loop_
_entity.id
_entity.type
_entity.pdbx_description
1 polymer ?
#
loop_
_entity_poly.entity_id
_entity_poly.type
_entity_poly.pdbx_seq_one_letter_code
_entity_poly.pdbx_strand_id
1 'polypeptide(L)'
;MLSIGWSSESEQRRKDLEQNGLSINEAQSCLGMYRTSVYPIATEVADFIFSNWGARMVARLDKESRDILFEIYDSNEKTKSEQSLVTIKGTPFYLGTKLRLKSNHRVGAVINSEGISLNGKVFTSFSSAGTEVTKTSVNGWLCWEYYCTKSSCWLIVDNRRKEYSDEILNGILNQV
;
A
#
# COMPACT_ATOMS: atom_id res chain seq x y z
N MET A 1 4.68 -13.24 11.42
CA MET A 1 3.38 -12.56 11.22
C MET A 1 3.48 -11.19 11.88
N LEU A 2 3.06 -10.11 11.20
CA LEU A 2 3.13 -8.75 11.76
C LEU A 2 2.10 -8.53 12.87
N SER A 3 2.42 -7.67 13.85
CA SER A 3 1.49 -7.29 14.91
C SER A 3 0.34 -6.44 14.34
N ILE A 4 -0.80 -6.44 15.02
CA ILE A 4 -1.97 -5.63 14.65
C ILE A 4 -1.64 -4.14 14.66
N GLY A 5 -0.75 -3.70 15.56
CA GLY A 5 -0.27 -2.31 15.69
C GLY A 5 0.88 -1.92 14.75
N TRP A 6 1.45 -2.86 13.99
CA TRP A 6 2.61 -2.56 13.13
C TRP A 6 2.31 -1.43 12.12
N SER A 7 1.07 -1.35 11.63
CA SER A 7 0.67 -0.31 10.69
C SER A 7 0.58 1.08 11.35
N SER A 8 0.09 1.16 12.58
CA SER A 8 -0.01 2.43 13.34
C SER A 8 1.36 2.94 13.79
N GLU A 9 2.35 2.07 13.87
CA GLU A 9 3.73 2.40 14.27
C GLU A 9 4.65 2.77 13.09
N SER A 10 4.16 2.74 11.83
CA SER A 10 4.99 2.99 10.65
C SER A 10 5.59 4.40 10.63
N GLU A 11 4.82 5.42 11.01
CA GLU A 11 5.35 6.79 11.10
C GLU A 11 6.45 6.91 12.15
N GLN A 12 6.29 6.24 13.29
CA GLN A 12 7.31 6.23 14.33
C GLN A 12 8.58 5.52 13.85
N ARG A 13 8.47 4.37 13.19
CA ARG A 13 9.63 3.66 12.63
C ARG A 13 10.36 4.48 11.57
N ARG A 14 9.64 5.22 10.72
CA ARG A 14 10.28 6.12 9.74
C ARG A 14 11.04 7.24 10.43
N LYS A 15 10.44 7.88 11.45
CA LYS A 15 11.14 8.88 12.26
C LYS A 15 12.38 8.29 12.93
N ASP A 16 12.27 7.08 13.47
CA ASP A 16 13.40 6.39 14.09
C ASP A 16 14.49 6.08 13.07
N LEU A 17 14.15 5.68 11.83
CA LEU A 17 15.10 5.47 10.74
C LEU A 17 15.76 6.78 10.27
N GLU A 18 15.01 7.87 10.21
CA GLU A 18 15.54 9.19 9.85
C GLU A 18 16.48 9.73 10.94
N GLN A 19 16.17 9.50 12.22
CA GLN A 19 16.96 9.98 13.35
C GLN A 19 18.19 9.11 13.62
N ASN A 20 18.06 7.79 13.58
CA ASN A 20 19.10 6.85 13.99
C ASN A 20 19.84 6.22 12.79
N GLY A 21 19.32 6.40 11.58
CA GLY A 21 19.83 5.75 10.38
C GLY A 21 19.43 4.28 10.30
N LEU A 22 19.96 3.60 9.28
CA LEU A 22 19.78 2.18 9.04
C LEU A 22 21.15 1.54 8.84
N SER A 23 21.47 0.50 9.59
CA SER A 23 22.72 -0.24 9.38
C SER A 23 22.61 -1.21 8.21
N ILE A 24 23.76 -1.64 7.67
CA ILE A 24 23.84 -2.61 6.58
C ILE A 24 23.19 -3.95 6.96
N ASN A 25 23.42 -4.43 8.17
CA ASN A 25 22.88 -5.72 8.62
C ASN A 25 21.35 -5.66 8.80
N GLU A 26 20.83 -4.56 9.32
CA GLU A 26 19.39 -4.35 9.45
C GLU A 26 18.72 -4.24 8.09
N ALA A 27 19.32 -3.49 7.16
CA ALA A 27 18.85 -3.37 5.79
C ALA A 27 18.71 -4.75 5.13
N GLN A 28 19.77 -5.57 5.17
CA GLN A 28 19.78 -6.91 4.58
C GLN A 28 18.73 -7.83 5.22
N SER A 29 18.64 -7.84 6.56
CA SER A 29 17.65 -8.63 7.29
C SER A 29 16.21 -8.27 6.90
N CYS A 30 15.92 -6.96 6.81
CA CYS A 30 14.61 -6.46 6.44
C CYS A 30 14.27 -6.73 4.97
N LEU A 31 15.22 -6.54 4.05
CA LEU A 31 15.02 -6.85 2.62
C LEU A 31 14.73 -8.34 2.42
N GLY A 32 15.40 -9.23 3.15
CA GLY A 32 15.12 -10.67 3.12
C GLY A 32 13.68 -11.05 3.48
N MET A 33 12.91 -10.15 4.12
CA MET A 33 11.49 -10.39 4.42
C MET A 33 10.57 -10.17 3.22
N TYR A 34 11.05 -9.66 2.08
CA TYR A 34 10.22 -9.29 0.92
C TYR A 34 9.36 -10.43 0.39
N ARG A 35 9.85 -11.67 0.40
CA ARG A 35 9.11 -12.84 -0.11
C ARG A 35 8.23 -13.51 0.95
N THR A 36 8.01 -12.86 2.08
CA THR A 36 7.25 -13.41 3.21
C THR A 36 5.94 -12.64 3.43
N SER A 37 5.09 -13.12 4.33
CA SER A 37 3.90 -12.39 4.79
C SER A 37 4.22 -11.04 5.49
N VAL A 38 5.50 -10.75 5.72
CA VAL A 38 6.04 -9.58 6.42
C VAL A 38 6.73 -8.62 5.44
N TYR A 39 6.49 -8.79 4.13
CA TYR A 39 7.07 -7.96 3.07
C TYR A 39 6.92 -6.43 3.22
N PRO A 40 5.89 -5.86 3.89
CA PRO A 40 5.81 -4.41 4.04
C PRO A 40 7.01 -3.78 4.75
N ILE A 41 7.72 -4.54 5.62
CA ILE A 41 8.98 -4.09 6.22
C ILE A 41 10.05 -3.89 5.15
N ALA A 42 10.18 -4.85 4.23
CA ALA A 42 11.16 -4.78 3.15
C ALA A 42 10.90 -3.57 2.23
N THR A 43 9.63 -3.27 1.95
CA THR A 43 9.24 -2.10 1.15
C THR A 43 9.57 -0.79 1.87
N GLU A 44 9.24 -0.66 3.17
CA GLU A 44 9.56 0.54 3.98
C GLU A 44 11.07 0.78 4.03
N VAL A 45 11.86 -0.28 4.19
CA VAL A 45 13.33 -0.22 4.16
C VAL A 45 13.89 0.11 2.79
N ALA A 46 13.32 -0.46 1.72
CA ALA A 46 13.72 -0.12 0.36
C ALA A 46 13.48 1.37 0.05
N ASP A 47 12.32 1.92 0.43
CA ASP A 47 12.02 3.34 0.26
C ASP A 47 13.04 4.22 0.99
N PHE A 48 13.41 3.86 2.22
CA PHE A 48 14.45 4.57 2.97
C PHE A 48 15.81 4.51 2.27
N ILE A 49 16.23 3.33 1.80
CA ILE A 49 17.49 3.14 1.08
C ILE A 49 17.51 3.99 -0.19
N PHE A 50 16.45 3.95 -1.01
CA PHE A 50 16.39 4.75 -2.25
C PHE A 50 16.45 6.25 -2.00
N SER A 51 15.90 6.70 -0.86
CA SER A 51 15.85 8.12 -0.53
C SER A 51 17.15 8.64 0.11
N ASN A 52 17.90 7.77 0.80
CA ASN A 52 18.99 8.21 1.68
C ASN A 52 20.36 7.61 1.36
N TRP A 53 20.43 6.47 0.68
CA TRP A 53 21.71 5.80 0.41
C TRP A 53 22.25 6.13 -0.98
N GLY A 54 23.51 6.55 -1.03
CA GLY A 54 24.25 6.63 -2.28
C GLY A 54 24.68 5.26 -2.81
N ALA A 55 25.06 5.19 -4.08
CA ALA A 55 25.44 3.95 -4.77
C ALA A 55 26.53 3.14 -4.04
N ARG A 56 27.48 3.80 -3.36
CA ARG A 56 28.53 3.13 -2.56
C ARG A 56 27.95 2.34 -1.40
N MET A 57 26.92 2.86 -0.73
CA MET A 57 26.29 2.17 0.39
C MET A 57 25.46 0.98 -0.11
N VAL A 58 24.72 1.16 -1.21
CA VAL A 58 23.97 0.07 -1.86
C VAL A 58 24.92 -1.06 -2.29
N ALA A 59 26.11 -0.73 -2.82
CA ALA A 59 27.10 -1.73 -3.21
C ALA A 59 27.63 -2.58 -2.04
N ARG A 60 27.47 -2.13 -0.78
CA ARG A 60 27.89 -2.88 0.41
C ARG A 60 26.88 -3.91 0.88
N LEU A 61 25.62 -3.85 0.41
CA LEU A 61 24.65 -4.92 0.63
C LEU A 61 25.13 -6.21 -0.03
N ASP A 62 24.73 -7.37 0.48
CA ASP A 62 24.97 -8.64 -0.22
C ASP A 62 24.21 -8.71 -1.56
N LYS A 63 24.57 -9.68 -2.40
CA LYS A 63 23.97 -9.81 -3.75
C LYS A 63 22.45 -10.01 -3.70
N GLU A 64 21.97 -10.90 -2.83
CA GLU A 64 20.54 -11.23 -2.72
C GLU A 64 19.74 -10.01 -2.27
N SER A 65 20.24 -9.29 -1.26
CA SER A 65 19.61 -8.05 -0.79
C SER A 65 19.55 -6.97 -1.87
N ARG A 66 20.58 -6.82 -2.71
CA ARG A 66 20.54 -5.89 -3.85
C ARG A 66 19.53 -6.34 -4.90
N ASP A 67 19.49 -7.63 -5.22
CA ASP A 67 18.54 -8.17 -6.20
C ASP A 67 17.10 -7.92 -5.73
N ILE A 68 16.82 -8.14 -4.44
CA ILE A 68 15.51 -7.83 -3.83
C ILE A 68 15.21 -6.32 -3.85
N LEU A 69 16.18 -5.48 -3.51
CA LEU A 69 16.02 -4.03 -3.54
C LEU A 69 15.58 -3.56 -4.93
N PHE A 70 16.23 -4.04 -5.99
CA PHE A 70 15.86 -3.71 -7.37
C PHE A 70 14.55 -4.38 -7.81
N GLU A 71 14.25 -5.59 -7.34
CA GLU A 71 12.93 -6.24 -7.56
C GLU A 71 11.78 -5.37 -7.01
N ILE A 72 11.97 -4.76 -5.83
CA ILE A 72 11.02 -3.81 -5.23
C ILE A 72 10.90 -2.56 -6.11
N TYR A 73 12.01 -2.01 -6.58
CA TYR A 73 12.02 -0.83 -7.45
C TYR A 73 11.27 -1.07 -8.76
N ASP A 74 11.61 -2.14 -9.47
CA ASP A 74 10.99 -2.50 -10.75
C ASP A 74 9.50 -2.78 -10.58
N SER A 75 9.12 -3.41 -9.45
CA SER A 75 7.71 -3.59 -9.11
C SER A 75 7.01 -2.24 -8.95
N ASN A 76 7.62 -1.29 -8.25
CA ASN A 76 7.05 0.06 -8.07
C ASN A 76 6.96 0.84 -9.40
N GLU A 77 7.94 0.73 -10.29
CA GLU A 77 7.94 1.38 -11.61
C GLU A 77 6.94 0.74 -12.60
N LYS A 78 6.79 -0.59 -12.59
CA LYS A 78 5.69 -1.27 -13.31
C LYS A 78 4.32 -0.84 -12.78
N THR A 79 4.21 -0.66 -11.46
CA THR A 79 2.98 -0.13 -10.85
C THR A 79 2.72 1.33 -11.21
N LYS A 80 3.69 2.10 -11.73
CA LYS A 80 3.49 3.48 -12.23
C LYS A 80 3.13 3.53 -13.72
N SER A 81 3.70 2.66 -14.54
CA SER A 81 3.56 2.68 -16.00
C SER A 81 2.27 2.03 -16.53
N GLU A 82 1.59 1.19 -15.74
CA GLU A 82 0.32 0.53 -16.12
C GLU A 82 -0.88 0.95 -15.24
N GLN A 83 -0.93 2.20 -14.79
CA GLN A 83 -1.99 2.70 -13.91
C GLN A 83 -3.33 2.94 -14.62
N SER A 84 -3.94 1.87 -15.13
CA SER A 84 -5.34 1.90 -15.54
C SER A 84 -6.23 2.16 -14.33
N LEU A 85 -7.07 3.18 -14.41
CA LEU A 85 -8.04 3.51 -13.37
C LEU A 85 -9.30 2.64 -13.52
N VAL A 86 -9.76 2.11 -12.40
CA VAL A 86 -11.04 1.43 -12.26
C VAL A 86 -11.91 2.23 -11.30
N THR A 87 -13.11 2.55 -11.75
CA THR A 87 -14.05 3.36 -10.96
C THR A 87 -14.95 2.45 -10.14
N ILE A 88 -14.82 2.52 -8.80
CA ILE A 88 -15.70 1.82 -7.87
C ILE A 88 -16.70 2.82 -7.32
N LYS A 89 -17.97 2.69 -7.69
CA LYS A 89 -19.06 3.57 -7.23
C LYS A 89 -18.74 5.07 -7.38
N GLY A 90 -18.12 5.45 -8.49
CA GLY A 90 -17.76 6.84 -8.80
C GLY A 90 -16.41 7.30 -8.26
N THR A 91 -15.69 6.49 -7.46
CA THR A 91 -14.35 6.82 -6.97
C THR A 91 -13.28 6.04 -7.74
N PRO A 92 -12.25 6.72 -8.29
CA PRO A 92 -11.21 6.06 -9.08
C PRO A 92 -10.12 5.43 -8.18
N PHE A 93 -9.77 4.19 -8.52
CA PHE A 93 -8.66 3.43 -7.93
C PHE A 93 -7.76 2.87 -9.04
N TYR A 94 -6.46 2.75 -8.77
CA TYR A 94 -5.55 2.10 -9.72
C TYR A 94 -5.76 0.59 -9.74
N LEU A 95 -5.65 -0.03 -10.90
CA LEU A 95 -5.59 -1.48 -11.02
C LEU A 95 -4.42 -2.02 -10.19
N GLY A 96 -4.67 -3.12 -9.47
CA GLY A 96 -3.72 -3.70 -8.52
C GLY A 96 -3.71 -3.03 -7.14
N THR A 97 -4.51 -1.98 -6.90
CA THR A 97 -4.63 -1.37 -5.56
C THR A 97 -4.99 -2.44 -4.54
N LYS A 98 -4.09 -2.64 -3.57
CA LYS A 98 -4.28 -3.61 -2.49
C LYS A 98 -5.25 -3.02 -1.46
N LEU A 99 -6.14 -3.87 -0.98
CA LEU A 99 -7.14 -3.58 0.03
C LEU A 99 -6.98 -4.52 1.22
N ARG A 100 -7.34 -4.07 2.41
CA ARG A 100 -7.51 -4.93 3.58
C ARG A 100 -8.68 -4.49 4.44
N LEU A 101 -9.25 -5.43 5.20
CA LEU A 101 -10.31 -5.10 6.14
C LEU A 101 -9.72 -4.45 7.39
N LYS A 102 -10.23 -3.28 7.78
CA LYS A 102 -9.78 -2.51 8.95
C LYS A 102 -9.93 -3.29 10.27
N SER A 103 -11.00 -4.06 10.43
CA SER A 103 -11.23 -4.87 11.63
C SER A 103 -10.44 -6.18 11.65
N ASN A 104 -9.92 -6.63 10.50
CA ASN A 104 -9.13 -7.84 10.40
C ASN A 104 -8.15 -7.74 9.21
N HIS A 105 -6.92 -7.30 9.50
CA HIS A 105 -5.88 -7.08 8.50
C HIS A 105 -5.42 -8.34 7.75
N ARG A 106 -5.88 -9.54 8.14
CA ARG A 106 -5.61 -10.80 7.40
C ARG A 106 -6.49 -10.95 6.18
N VAL A 107 -7.59 -10.22 6.10
CA VAL A 107 -8.49 -10.26 4.95
C VAL A 107 -8.03 -9.23 3.93
N GLY A 108 -7.43 -9.73 2.85
CA GLY A 108 -6.97 -8.92 1.73
C GLY A 108 -7.92 -9.00 0.53
N ALA A 109 -7.98 -7.92 -0.23
CA ALA A 109 -8.61 -7.85 -1.54
C ALA A 109 -7.74 -7.03 -2.49
N VAL A 110 -8.02 -7.07 -3.78
CA VAL A 110 -7.28 -6.32 -4.81
C VAL A 110 -8.26 -5.71 -5.80
N ILE A 111 -8.03 -4.46 -6.19
CA ILE A 111 -8.75 -3.85 -7.31
C ILE A 111 -8.24 -4.48 -8.61
N ASN A 112 -9.12 -5.12 -9.36
CA ASN A 112 -8.84 -5.60 -10.72
C ASN A 112 -9.70 -4.85 -11.74
N SER A 113 -9.61 -5.24 -13.01
CA SER A 113 -10.38 -4.62 -14.10
C SER A 113 -11.89 -4.69 -13.94
N GLU A 114 -12.41 -5.62 -13.14
CA GLU A 114 -13.86 -5.87 -12.97
C GLU A 114 -14.42 -5.29 -11.66
N GLY A 115 -13.56 -4.97 -10.68
CA GLY A 115 -13.97 -4.43 -9.39
C GLY A 115 -13.03 -4.81 -8.25
N ILE A 116 -13.61 -5.21 -7.12
CA ILE A 116 -12.89 -5.66 -5.93
C ILE A 116 -12.82 -7.19 -5.96
N SER A 117 -11.65 -7.75 -6.20
CA SER A 117 -11.39 -9.18 -6.14
C SER A 117 -11.06 -9.61 -4.71
N LEU A 118 -11.87 -10.50 -4.14
CA LEU A 118 -11.77 -11.01 -2.78
C LEU A 118 -12.15 -12.50 -2.78
N ASN A 119 -11.24 -13.38 -2.33
CA ASN A 119 -11.46 -14.83 -2.22
C ASN A 119 -12.00 -15.46 -3.53
N GLY A 120 -11.52 -15.01 -4.69
CA GLY A 120 -11.95 -15.51 -5.99
C GLY A 120 -13.32 -15.00 -6.47
N LYS A 121 -13.97 -14.10 -5.71
CA LYS A 121 -15.19 -13.41 -6.11
C LYS A 121 -14.88 -11.95 -6.44
N VAL A 122 -15.63 -11.38 -7.38
CA VAL A 122 -15.54 -9.97 -7.75
C VAL A 122 -16.77 -9.21 -7.25
N PHE A 123 -16.54 -8.05 -6.64
CA PHE A 123 -17.57 -7.18 -6.10
C PHE A 123 -17.51 -5.79 -6.74
N THR A 124 -18.68 -5.22 -7.02
CA THR A 124 -18.81 -3.88 -7.60
C THR A 124 -18.87 -2.76 -6.54
N SER A 125 -18.81 -3.11 -5.25
CA SER A 125 -18.84 -2.14 -4.15
C SER A 125 -18.11 -2.64 -2.90
N PHE A 126 -17.54 -1.70 -2.15
CA PHE A 126 -16.90 -1.98 -0.86
C PHE A 126 -17.85 -2.57 0.18
N SER A 127 -19.12 -2.15 0.18
CA SER A 127 -20.11 -2.67 1.14
C SER A 127 -20.42 -4.14 0.86
N SER A 128 -20.64 -4.51 -0.41
CA SER A 128 -20.88 -5.91 -0.78
C SER A 128 -19.68 -6.80 -0.47
N ALA A 129 -18.47 -6.33 -0.75
CA ALA A 129 -17.25 -7.05 -0.40
C ALA A 129 -17.10 -7.18 1.12
N GLY A 130 -17.37 -6.11 1.87
CA GLY A 130 -17.30 -6.08 3.33
C GLY A 130 -18.29 -7.05 3.98
N THR A 131 -19.55 -7.03 3.54
CA THR A 131 -20.60 -7.93 4.04
C THR A 131 -20.30 -9.40 3.75
N GLU A 132 -19.65 -9.72 2.62
CA GLU A 132 -19.22 -11.10 2.36
C GLU A 132 -18.25 -11.61 3.43
N VAL A 133 -17.39 -10.74 3.96
CA VAL A 133 -16.41 -11.10 5.00
C VAL A 133 -17.05 -11.11 6.38
N THR A 134 -17.76 -10.05 6.73
CA THR A 134 -18.28 -9.85 8.10
C THR A 134 -19.57 -10.59 8.35
N LYS A 135 -20.24 -11.08 7.29
CA LYS A 135 -21.58 -11.68 7.32
C LYS A 135 -22.66 -10.76 7.91
N THR A 136 -22.40 -9.45 7.92
CA THR A 136 -23.28 -8.40 8.44
C THR A 136 -23.26 -7.20 7.50
N SER A 137 -24.32 -6.38 7.55
CA SER A 137 -24.34 -5.11 6.81
C SER A 137 -23.26 -4.18 7.38
N VAL A 138 -22.40 -3.65 6.51
CA VAL A 138 -21.30 -2.76 6.89
C VAL A 138 -21.21 -1.56 5.98
N ASN A 139 -20.70 -0.45 6.53
CA ASN A 139 -20.27 0.68 5.72
C ASN A 139 -18.93 0.34 5.05
N GLY A 140 -18.97 -0.12 3.80
CA GLY A 140 -17.79 -0.53 3.05
C GLY A 140 -16.70 0.54 2.95
N TRP A 141 -17.07 1.81 2.85
CA TRP A 141 -16.09 2.90 2.74
C TRP A 141 -15.22 3.04 4.00
N LEU A 142 -15.76 2.69 5.16
CA LEU A 142 -15.06 2.76 6.45
C LEU A 142 -14.47 1.41 6.90
N CYS A 143 -14.95 0.29 6.35
CA CYS A 143 -14.48 -1.03 6.75
C CYS A 143 -13.23 -1.48 5.99
N TRP A 144 -12.93 -0.85 4.84
CA TRP A 144 -11.76 -1.15 4.03
C TRP A 144 -10.69 -0.05 4.16
N GLU A 145 -9.44 -0.50 4.10
CA GLU A 145 -8.27 0.34 3.89
C GLU A 145 -7.63 -0.03 2.55
N TYR A 146 -7.07 0.96 1.85
CA TYR A 146 -6.28 0.77 0.64
C TYR A 146 -4.82 1.12 0.90
N TYR A 147 -3.90 0.43 0.21
CA TYR A 147 -2.49 0.77 0.28
C TYR A 147 -2.17 1.94 -0.65
N CYS A 148 -1.82 3.08 -0.08
CA CYS A 148 -1.35 4.23 -0.81
C CYS A 148 0.16 4.09 -1.03
N THR A 149 0.58 3.94 -2.29
CA THR A 149 2.00 3.82 -2.66
C THR A 149 2.76 5.12 -2.48
N LYS A 150 2.11 6.29 -2.64
CA LYS A 150 2.77 7.60 -2.48
C LYS A 150 3.23 7.85 -1.05
N SER A 151 2.43 7.43 -0.07
CA SER A 151 2.72 7.60 1.36
C SER A 151 3.20 6.30 2.02
N SER A 152 3.32 5.21 1.25
CA SER A 152 3.64 3.85 1.70
C SER A 152 2.83 3.40 2.93
N CYS A 153 1.55 3.79 3.03
CA CYS A 153 0.70 3.52 4.19
C CYS A 153 -0.71 3.08 3.80
N TRP A 154 -1.40 2.44 4.74
CA TRP A 154 -2.81 2.05 4.58
C TRP A 154 -3.71 3.20 4.98
N LEU A 155 -4.60 3.61 4.08
CA LEU A 155 -5.54 4.70 4.27
C LEU A 155 -6.96 4.18 4.17
N ILE A 156 -7.88 4.75 4.94
CA ILE A 156 -9.31 4.39 4.86
C ILE A 156 -9.82 4.74 3.46
N VAL A 157 -10.56 3.84 2.82
CA VAL A 157 -11.11 4.04 1.47
C VAL A 157 -11.99 5.29 1.39
N ASP A 158 -12.72 5.61 2.46
CA ASP A 158 -13.49 6.85 2.58
C ASP A 158 -12.66 8.13 2.41
N ASN A 159 -11.39 8.14 2.82
CA ASN A 159 -10.51 9.31 2.64
C ASN A 159 -10.29 9.58 1.16
N ARG A 160 -10.01 8.52 0.37
CA ARG A 160 -9.85 8.64 -1.09
C ARG A 160 -11.12 9.15 -1.76
N ARG A 161 -12.28 8.69 -1.31
CA ARG A 161 -13.58 9.15 -1.82
C ARG A 161 -13.80 10.64 -1.57
N LYS A 162 -13.46 11.11 -0.37
CA LYS A 162 -13.56 12.53 0.01
C LYS A 162 -12.58 13.39 -0.78
N GLU A 163 -11.31 13.00 -0.81
CA GLU A 163 -10.27 13.66 -1.60
C GLU A 163 -10.71 13.84 -3.06
N TYR A 164 -11.23 12.79 -3.68
CA TYR A 164 -11.70 12.87 -5.07
C TYR A 164 -12.93 13.77 -5.24
N SER A 165 -13.85 13.77 -4.27
CA SER A 165 -15.00 14.67 -4.29
C SER A 165 -14.56 16.14 -4.19
N ASP A 166 -13.58 16.41 -3.33
CA ASP A 166 -12.99 17.75 -3.15
C ASP A 166 -12.19 18.18 -4.40
N GLU A 167 -11.44 17.28 -5.03
CA GLU A 167 -10.75 17.50 -6.31
C GLU A 167 -11.75 17.90 -7.42
N ILE A 168 -12.89 17.23 -7.52
CA ILE A 168 -13.95 17.58 -8.48
C ILE A 168 -14.52 18.96 -8.18
N LEU A 169 -14.89 19.23 -6.93
CA LEU A 169 -15.48 20.52 -6.52
C LEU A 169 -14.53 21.69 -6.80
N ASN A 170 -13.25 21.54 -6.44
CA ASN A 170 -12.23 22.55 -6.70
C ASN A 170 -11.94 22.71 -8.21
N GLY A 171 -11.99 21.61 -8.97
CA GLY A 171 -11.87 21.65 -10.43
C GLY A 171 -12.99 22.45 -11.10
N ILE A 172 -14.22 22.32 -10.61
CA ILE A 172 -15.38 23.07 -11.12
C ILE A 172 -15.27 24.56 -10.75
N LEU A 173 -14.89 24.88 -9.51
CA LEU A 173 -14.78 26.27 -9.05
C LEU A 173 -13.66 27.06 -9.74
N ASN A 174 -12.59 26.40 -10.18
CA ASN A 174 -11.48 27.05 -10.89
C ASN A 174 -11.72 27.20 -12.41
N GLN A 175 -12.87 26.77 -12.92
CA GLN A 175 -13.26 26.91 -14.33
C GLN A 175 -14.34 27.99 -14.55
N VAL A 176 -14.78 28.67 -13.49
CA VAL A 176 -15.74 29.80 -13.50
C VAL A 176 -14.99 31.10 -13.24
#